data_AF-A0A5A9EN40-F1
#
_entry.id   AF-A0A5A9EN40-F1
#
_cell.length_a   1.000
_cell.length_b   1.000
_cell.length_c   1.000
_cell.angle_alpha   90.00
_cell.angle_beta   90.00
_cell.angle_gamma   90.00
#
_symmetry.space_group_name_H-M   'P 1'
#
loop_
_entity.id
_entity.type
_entity.pdbx_description
1 polymer ?
#
loop_
_entity_poly.entity_id
_entity_poly.type
_entity_poly.pdbx_seq_one_letter_code
_entity_poly.pdbx_strand_id
1 'polypeptide(L)'
;MGLSRDDLTADNLRLKTSHARADAVFAAVDTGHGDELWGTDGRRTFLLRDIAPGAASSDPQGLVQMGKRAYFSADDGVHGREVWTTDGTPGGTRMLADIQPGATGSSPTALTVADGKLFFQADDGRHGTELWVSDGTAAGTHMVKDIGDTRAGRPPGNLTAVGDELFFSATDMEHGNALWRSDGTAAGTILVKDFYPGAVDPPIPVPLPIFPDHFTAADDRLFLSAWDGTGSYGQLWVTDGTEGGTVKLLEGLGEDIRSGHTVSLVEAGDTLFFNRGPNLWKSDGTPEGTVLVKDFPSTGFSVPNQFLAVGDKVVFNASTQQNGFELWISDGTEQGTHIVKDIAPGGASAAIGNLTVADHRLFFTADDTVHGNALWRTDGTEAGTRMVTDKTNRTTWTQPTSVDAVGDQLYFSATDSTQAGALFRLDVDSGVVRELASSQPFTLPSGGLQIVGV
;
A
#
# COMPACT_ATOMS: atom_id res chain seq x y z
N MET A 1 -10.93 12.32 30.04
CA MET A 1 -10.21 12.07 31.31
C MET A 1 -8.77 12.49 31.08
N GLY A 2 -8.22 13.31 31.99
CA GLY A 2 -6.89 13.90 31.82
C GLY A 2 -5.78 12.87 31.97
N LEU A 3 -4.74 13.00 31.15
CA LEU A 3 -3.55 12.15 31.16
C LEU A 3 -2.92 12.12 32.55
N SER A 4 -2.58 10.93 33.03
CA SER A 4 -1.82 10.76 34.26
C SER A 4 -0.35 11.10 34.00
N ARG A 5 0.39 11.41 35.06
CA ARG A 5 1.81 11.76 34.99
C ARG A 5 2.70 10.58 34.59
N ASP A 6 2.14 9.37 34.66
CA ASP A 6 2.82 8.11 34.37
C ASP A 6 2.64 7.70 32.90
N ASP A 7 1.75 8.35 32.15
CA ASP A 7 1.51 8.12 30.72
C ASP A 7 2.50 8.91 29.83
N LEU A 8 3.48 9.59 30.44
CA LEU A 8 4.42 10.49 29.77
C LEU A 8 5.86 10.08 30.10
N THR A 9 6.60 9.68 29.07
CA THR A 9 8.04 9.44 29.13
C THR A 9 8.82 10.67 29.61
N ALA A 10 10.08 10.48 30.04
CA ALA A 10 10.99 11.57 30.37
C ALA A 10 11.20 12.56 29.20
N ASP A 11 11.03 12.11 27.95
CA ASP A 11 11.02 12.97 26.76
C ASP A 11 9.71 13.75 26.61
N ASN A 12 8.57 13.16 27.00
CA ASN A 12 7.28 13.85 27.11
C ASN A 12 7.25 14.88 28.26
N LEU A 13 8.05 14.71 29.32
CA LEU A 13 8.19 15.66 30.41
C LEU A 13 8.86 16.98 30.00
N ARG A 14 9.65 17.01 28.91
CA ARG A 14 10.14 18.24 28.27
C ARG A 14 9.11 18.88 27.33
N LEU A 15 8.05 18.16 26.97
CA LEU A 15 6.95 18.59 26.09
C LEU A 15 5.74 19.08 26.91
N LYS A 16 5.98 19.93 27.91
CA LYS A 16 4.96 20.51 28.82
C LYS A 16 3.89 21.39 28.16
N THR A 17 3.72 21.34 26.85
CA THR A 17 2.68 22.11 26.17
C THR A 17 2.11 21.31 25.01
N SER A 18 0.83 21.57 24.77
CA SER A 18 -0.01 21.33 23.58
C SER A 18 0.59 21.69 22.21
N HIS A 19 1.89 21.51 22.00
CA HIS A 19 2.66 21.94 20.81
C HIS A 19 3.49 20.82 20.17
N ALA A 20 3.48 19.58 20.67
CA ALA A 20 4.00 18.44 19.91
C ALA A 20 2.89 17.99 18.95
N ARG A 21 2.80 18.69 17.81
CA ARG A 21 2.01 18.25 16.67
C ARG A 21 2.98 17.62 15.69
N ALA A 22 2.75 16.35 15.37
CA ALA A 22 3.43 15.68 14.28
C ALA A 22 2.92 16.21 12.94
N ASP A 23 3.80 16.29 11.95
CA ASP A 23 3.44 16.49 10.55
C ASP A 23 3.26 15.14 9.84
N ALA A 24 3.89 14.09 10.37
CA ALA A 24 3.72 12.72 9.91
C ALA A 24 3.84 11.72 11.08
N VAL A 25 3.18 10.57 10.94
CA VAL A 25 3.13 9.51 11.96
C VAL A 25 3.51 8.16 11.37
N PHE A 26 4.11 7.30 12.19
CA PHE A 26 4.61 5.97 11.82
C PHE A 26 4.61 5.05 13.05
N ALA A 27 4.66 3.73 12.83
CA ALA A 27 4.79 2.73 13.90
C ALA A 27 6.27 2.45 14.22
N ALA A 28 6.59 2.26 15.49
CA ALA A 28 7.95 1.94 15.94
C ALA A 28 7.97 1.27 17.33
N VAL A 29 8.94 0.37 17.52
CA VAL A 29 9.06 -0.49 18.71
C VAL A 29 10.16 -0.02 19.63
N ASP A 30 9.90 0.35 20.89
CA ASP A 30 10.96 0.57 21.89
C ASP A 30 10.85 -0.28 23.15
N THR A 31 11.97 -0.45 23.87
CA THR A 31 12.03 -1.34 25.05
C THR A 31 11.14 -0.91 26.22
N GLY A 32 10.77 0.37 26.29
CA GLY A 32 9.92 0.92 27.34
C GLY A 32 8.43 0.85 27.02
N HIS A 33 8.06 0.91 25.73
CA HIS A 33 6.66 1.06 25.30
C HIS A 33 6.17 0.01 24.31
N GLY A 34 6.99 -0.96 23.86
CA GLY A 34 6.58 -1.90 22.80
C GLY A 34 6.41 -1.23 21.44
N ASP A 35 5.66 -1.86 20.52
CA ASP A 35 5.28 -1.32 19.21
C ASP A 35 4.13 -0.32 19.34
N GLU A 36 4.43 0.95 19.05
CA GLU A 36 3.54 2.06 19.34
C GLU A 36 3.49 3.09 18.21
N LEU A 37 2.58 4.06 18.33
CA LEU A 37 2.48 5.15 17.36
C LEU A 37 3.46 6.29 17.71
N TRP A 38 4.32 6.62 16.76
CA TRP A 38 5.31 7.70 16.83
C TRP A 38 4.96 8.84 15.87
N GLY A 39 5.46 10.02 16.16
CA GLY A 39 5.30 11.22 15.34
C GLY A 39 6.63 11.89 15.02
N THR A 40 6.66 12.65 13.93
CA THR A 40 7.78 13.54 13.56
C THR A 40 7.29 14.93 13.18
N ASP A 41 8.02 15.96 13.59
CA ASP A 41 7.85 17.36 13.15
C ASP A 41 8.85 17.72 12.01
N GLY A 42 9.44 16.69 11.40
CA GLY A 42 10.49 16.81 10.40
C GLY A 42 11.87 17.20 10.96
N ARG A 43 12.00 17.48 12.26
CA ARG A 43 13.30 17.74 12.92
C ARG A 43 13.71 16.64 13.88
N ARG A 44 12.74 15.98 14.49
CA ARG A 44 12.93 14.88 15.44
C ARG A 44 11.71 13.97 15.46
N THR A 45 11.90 12.77 16.00
CA THR A 45 10.80 11.86 16.33
C THR A 45 10.43 11.94 17.81
N PHE A 46 9.22 11.52 18.16
CA PHE A 46 8.73 11.41 19.53
C PHE A 46 7.60 10.37 19.62
N LEU A 47 7.50 9.67 20.76
CA LEU A 47 6.37 8.79 21.05
C LEU A 47 5.09 9.64 21.06
N LEU A 48 4.17 9.37 20.15
CA LEU A 48 2.95 10.16 20.02
C LEU A 48 1.94 9.73 21.07
N ARG A 49 1.83 8.43 21.30
CA ARG A 49 1.00 7.83 22.33
C ARG A 49 1.53 6.45 22.71
N ASP A 50 1.62 6.20 24.01
CA ASP A 50 1.65 4.84 24.57
C ASP A 50 0.19 4.34 24.61
N ILE A 51 -0.22 3.60 23.58
CA ILE A 51 -1.59 3.08 23.43
C ILE A 51 -1.77 1.85 24.32
N ALA A 52 -0.82 0.90 24.29
CA ALA A 52 -0.79 -0.26 25.17
C ALA A 52 0.20 -0.02 26.34
N PRO A 53 -0.26 0.37 27.54
CA PRO A 53 0.62 0.95 28.56
C PRO A 53 1.83 0.10 28.96
N GLY A 54 2.98 0.76 29.08
CA GLY A 54 4.24 0.12 29.49
C GLY A 54 4.84 -0.71 28.36
N ALA A 55 5.58 -1.78 28.66
CA ALA A 55 6.32 -2.53 27.63
C ALA A 55 5.44 -3.45 26.74
N ALA A 56 4.11 -3.27 26.75
CA ALA A 56 3.19 -4.00 25.88
C ALA A 56 3.15 -3.32 24.51
N SER A 57 2.86 -4.06 23.43
CA SER A 57 2.72 -3.46 22.10
C SER A 57 1.25 -3.23 21.76
N SER A 58 0.93 -2.07 21.18
CA SER A 58 -0.36 -1.84 20.53
C SER A 58 -0.42 -2.30 19.07
N ASP A 59 0.75 -2.58 18.49
CA ASP A 59 0.95 -3.07 17.12
C ASP A 59 0.12 -2.27 16.08
N PRO A 60 0.37 -0.96 15.88
CA PRO A 60 -0.41 -0.15 14.93
C PRO A 60 -0.28 -0.67 13.49
N GLN A 61 -1.40 -0.80 12.77
CA GLN A 61 -1.44 -1.34 11.41
C GLN A 61 -2.33 -0.53 10.47
N GLY A 62 -2.01 -0.58 9.16
CA GLY A 62 -2.86 -0.02 8.11
C GLY A 62 -3.01 1.50 8.18
N LEU A 63 -1.91 2.22 8.43
CA LEU A 63 -1.92 3.68 8.51
C LEU A 63 -2.40 4.29 7.19
N VAL A 64 -3.49 5.06 7.23
CA VAL A 64 -4.00 5.83 6.10
C VAL A 64 -4.35 7.25 6.50
N GLN A 65 -4.15 8.19 5.58
CA GLN A 65 -4.53 9.59 5.78
C GLN A 65 -5.92 9.87 5.20
N MET A 66 -6.80 10.47 6.00
CA MET A 66 -8.08 11.01 5.53
C MET A 66 -8.22 12.45 6.02
N GLY A 67 -8.07 13.40 5.10
CA GLY A 67 -7.99 14.83 5.43
C GLY A 67 -6.74 15.16 6.27
N LYS A 68 -6.96 15.76 7.45
CA LYS A 68 -5.89 16.17 8.39
C LYS A 68 -5.76 15.22 9.59
N ARG A 69 -6.04 13.93 9.35
CA ARG A 69 -5.97 12.88 10.37
C ARG A 69 -5.45 11.61 9.74
N ALA A 70 -4.76 10.82 10.55
CA ALA A 70 -4.41 9.46 10.23
C ALA A 70 -5.36 8.50 10.95
N TYR A 71 -5.61 7.36 10.32
CA TYR A 71 -6.45 6.27 10.80
C TYR A 71 -5.66 4.97 10.70
N PHE A 72 -5.85 4.08 11.65
CA PHE A 72 -5.10 2.83 11.79
C PHE A 72 -5.86 1.87 12.71
N SER A 73 -5.46 0.60 12.77
CA SER A 73 -5.91 -0.33 13.82
C SER A 73 -4.83 -0.54 14.88
N ALA A 74 -5.23 -0.68 16.14
CA ALA A 74 -4.33 -0.91 17.27
C ALA A 74 -5.09 -1.54 18.45
N ASP A 75 -4.35 -2.19 19.36
CA ASP A 75 -4.88 -2.80 20.58
C ASP A 75 -4.35 -2.05 21.82
N ASP A 76 -5.23 -1.61 22.71
CA ASP A 76 -4.82 -0.94 23.97
C ASP A 76 -4.65 -1.92 25.15
N GLY A 77 -4.77 -3.22 24.90
CA GLY A 77 -4.74 -4.28 25.90
C GLY A 77 -6.03 -4.43 26.71
N VAL A 78 -7.06 -3.64 26.42
CA VAL A 78 -8.34 -3.64 27.16
C VAL A 78 -9.53 -3.96 26.25
N HIS A 79 -9.57 -3.36 25.05
CA HIS A 79 -10.68 -3.46 24.10
C HIS A 79 -10.34 -4.32 22.88
N GLY A 80 -9.19 -5.00 22.88
CA GLY A 80 -8.69 -5.70 21.71
C GLY A 80 -8.35 -4.75 20.56
N ARG A 81 -8.06 -5.30 19.38
CA ARG A 81 -7.74 -4.51 18.19
C ARG A 81 -8.98 -3.82 17.63
N GLU A 82 -8.96 -2.49 17.66
CA GLU A 82 -10.05 -1.62 17.21
C GLU A 82 -9.53 -0.56 16.23
N VAL A 83 -10.42 0.29 15.70
CA VAL A 83 -10.07 1.39 14.80
C VAL A 83 -9.72 2.65 15.61
N TRP A 84 -8.60 3.29 15.26
CA TRP A 84 -8.04 4.46 15.94
C TRP A 84 -7.85 5.64 14.98
N THR A 85 -7.73 6.83 15.54
CA THR A 85 -7.45 8.07 14.80
C THR A 85 -6.45 8.95 15.54
N THR A 86 -5.69 9.77 14.81
CA THR A 86 -4.85 10.85 15.36
C THR A 86 -4.88 12.09 14.47
N ASP A 87 -4.71 13.27 15.07
CA ASP A 87 -4.42 14.55 14.37
C ASP A 87 -2.96 14.99 14.54
N GLY A 88 -2.10 14.05 14.89
CA GLY A 88 -0.68 14.30 15.17
C GLY A 88 -0.42 14.81 16.58
N THR A 89 -1.42 14.85 17.47
CA THR A 89 -1.22 15.23 18.89
C THR A 89 -1.55 14.08 19.84
N PRO A 90 -0.90 13.97 21.01
CA PRO A 90 -1.21 12.92 22.00
C PRO A 90 -2.67 12.93 22.50
N GLY A 91 -3.32 14.10 22.50
CA GLY A 91 -4.73 14.24 22.89
C GLY A 91 -5.72 13.94 21.76
N GLY A 92 -5.28 14.05 20.51
CA GLY A 92 -6.05 13.67 19.33
C GLY A 92 -5.90 12.21 18.93
N THR A 93 -4.89 11.51 19.45
CA THR A 93 -4.71 10.05 19.33
C THR A 93 -5.66 9.30 20.26
N ARG A 94 -6.66 8.64 19.70
CA ARG A 94 -7.70 7.91 20.46
C ARG A 94 -8.40 6.86 19.60
N MET A 95 -9.03 5.90 20.26
CA MET A 95 -9.95 4.97 19.61
C MET A 95 -11.08 5.76 18.94
N LEU A 96 -11.36 5.43 17.69
CA LEU A 96 -12.40 6.05 16.90
C LEU A 96 -13.76 5.46 17.27
N ALA A 97 -13.85 4.13 17.34
CA ALA A 97 -15.01 3.38 17.80
C ALA A 97 -14.57 2.04 18.41
N ASP A 98 -15.27 1.61 19.45
CA ASP A 98 -15.19 0.25 20.03
C ASP A 98 -16.28 -0.58 19.35
N ILE A 99 -15.95 -1.20 18.21
CA ILE A 99 -16.92 -1.89 17.35
C ILE A 99 -17.35 -3.22 18.01
N GLN A 100 -16.40 -3.96 18.58
CA GLN A 100 -16.67 -5.19 19.31
C GLN A 100 -16.23 -5.05 20.78
N PRO A 101 -17.15 -4.59 21.67
CA PRO A 101 -16.82 -4.35 23.07
C PRO A 101 -16.21 -5.56 23.78
N GLY A 102 -15.05 -5.32 24.40
CA GLY A 102 -14.31 -6.29 25.21
C GLY A 102 -12.98 -6.69 24.57
N ALA A 103 -12.19 -7.52 25.26
CA ALA A 103 -10.80 -7.80 24.88
C ALA A 103 -10.61 -8.62 23.58
N THR A 104 -11.67 -8.91 22.82
CA THR A 104 -11.56 -9.61 21.53
C THR A 104 -11.24 -8.63 20.41
N GLY A 105 -11.90 -7.46 20.39
CA GLY A 105 -11.73 -6.44 19.36
C GLY A 105 -12.23 -6.84 17.97
N SER A 106 -12.55 -5.84 17.16
CA SER A 106 -13.14 -6.00 15.82
C SER A 106 -12.14 -6.30 14.70
N SER A 107 -10.84 -6.30 15.00
CA SER A 107 -9.73 -6.53 14.06
C SER A 107 -9.80 -5.75 12.74
N PRO A 108 -9.84 -4.40 12.75
CA PRO A 108 -9.98 -3.65 11.50
C PRO A 108 -8.78 -3.80 10.54
N THR A 109 -9.09 -4.09 9.28
CA THR A 109 -8.11 -4.31 8.20
C THR A 109 -8.57 -3.66 6.89
N ALA A 110 -7.67 -3.61 5.89
CA ALA A 110 -7.95 -3.02 4.57
C ALA A 110 -8.54 -1.60 4.64
N LEU A 111 -7.93 -0.73 5.46
CA LEU A 111 -8.34 0.66 5.57
C LEU A 111 -8.13 1.36 4.22
N THR A 112 -9.21 1.86 3.64
CA THR A 112 -9.23 2.51 2.31
C THR A 112 -10.04 3.79 2.40
N VAL A 113 -9.53 4.88 1.84
CA VAL A 113 -10.22 6.18 1.84
C VAL A 113 -10.84 6.44 0.47
N ALA A 114 -12.14 6.71 0.44
CA ALA A 114 -12.89 7.10 -0.77
C ALA A 114 -13.95 8.15 -0.41
N ASP A 115 -14.12 9.19 -1.24
CA ASP A 115 -15.05 10.32 -1.00
C ASP A 115 -15.00 10.88 0.45
N GLY A 116 -13.78 11.04 0.98
CA GLY A 116 -13.56 11.54 2.34
C GLY A 116 -14.16 10.68 3.46
N LYS A 117 -14.43 9.39 3.19
CA LYS A 117 -14.85 8.38 4.16
C LYS A 117 -13.76 7.32 4.29
N LEU A 118 -13.67 6.73 5.48
CA LEU A 118 -12.82 5.59 5.75
C LEU A 118 -13.65 4.32 5.63
N PHE A 119 -13.33 3.49 4.66
CA PHE A 119 -13.86 2.15 4.49
C PHE A 119 -12.87 1.13 5.04
N PHE A 120 -13.36 0.06 5.65
CA PHE A 120 -12.52 -0.99 6.21
C PHE A 120 -13.31 -2.27 6.48
N GLN A 121 -12.61 -3.37 6.66
CA GLN A 121 -13.17 -4.63 7.15
C GLN A 121 -13.19 -4.63 8.68
N ALA A 122 -14.25 -5.11 9.33
CA ALA A 122 -14.28 -5.35 10.78
C ALA A 122 -15.39 -6.35 11.19
N ASP A 123 -15.21 -7.02 12.34
CA ASP A 123 -16.19 -7.95 12.94
C ASP A 123 -16.78 -7.37 14.25
N ASP A 124 -18.11 -7.27 14.36
CA ASP A 124 -18.78 -6.82 15.59
C ASP A 124 -19.08 -7.96 16.59
N GLY A 125 -18.59 -9.17 16.29
CA GLY A 125 -18.84 -10.40 17.02
C GLY A 125 -20.19 -11.04 16.73
N ARG A 126 -20.99 -10.49 15.81
CA ARG A 126 -22.33 -10.98 15.45
C ARG A 126 -22.43 -11.35 13.99
N HIS A 127 -21.94 -10.49 13.10
CA HIS A 127 -22.10 -10.64 11.65
C HIS A 127 -20.86 -11.26 10.99
N GLY A 128 -19.73 -11.36 11.70
CA GLY A 128 -18.46 -11.73 11.06
C GLY A 128 -17.81 -10.49 10.46
N THR A 129 -16.73 -10.69 9.69
CA THR A 129 -15.99 -9.59 9.06
C THR A 129 -16.75 -9.03 7.85
N GLU A 130 -17.30 -7.84 8.01
CA GLU A 130 -18.12 -7.13 7.02
C GLU A 130 -17.47 -5.80 6.59
N LEU A 131 -18.10 -5.11 5.62
CA LEU A 131 -17.67 -3.77 5.19
C LEU A 131 -18.23 -2.70 6.14
N TRP A 132 -17.33 -1.90 6.71
CA TRP A 132 -17.62 -0.76 7.58
C TRP A 132 -17.21 0.54 6.92
N VAL A 133 -17.90 1.62 7.33
CA VAL A 133 -17.59 2.98 6.91
C VAL A 133 -17.52 3.91 8.12
N SER A 134 -16.71 4.97 8.05
CA SER A 134 -16.66 6.06 9.00
C SER A 134 -16.48 7.41 8.31
N ASP A 135 -17.15 8.44 8.83
CA ASP A 135 -16.92 9.85 8.48
C ASP A 135 -15.80 10.51 9.33
N GLY A 136 -15.08 9.70 10.12
CA GLY A 136 -14.06 10.16 11.06
C GLY A 136 -14.60 10.46 12.46
N THR A 137 -15.89 10.20 12.72
CA THR A 137 -16.50 10.29 14.05
C THR A 137 -17.01 8.92 14.53
N ALA A 138 -17.09 8.73 15.85
CA ALA A 138 -17.63 7.50 16.42
C ALA A 138 -19.10 7.25 16.01
N ALA A 139 -19.89 8.32 15.85
CA ALA A 139 -21.31 8.21 15.48
C ALA A 139 -21.51 7.89 13.99
N GLY A 140 -20.57 8.29 13.13
CA GLY A 140 -20.57 7.96 11.71
C GLY A 140 -19.93 6.60 11.41
N THR A 141 -19.34 5.92 12.41
CA THR A 141 -18.78 4.57 12.23
C THR A 141 -19.86 3.50 12.32
N HIS A 142 -20.14 2.81 11.20
CA HIS A 142 -21.15 1.76 11.14
C HIS A 142 -20.90 0.75 10.00
N MET A 143 -21.46 -0.45 10.14
CA MET A 143 -21.50 -1.44 9.07
C MET A 143 -22.36 -0.91 7.92
N VAL A 144 -21.84 -0.98 6.70
CA VAL A 144 -22.53 -0.47 5.51
C VAL A 144 -23.73 -1.34 5.18
N LYS A 145 -23.51 -2.65 5.11
CA LYS A 145 -24.50 -3.68 4.80
C LYS A 145 -23.94 -5.03 5.23
N ASP A 146 -24.81 -5.87 5.79
CA ASP A 146 -24.52 -7.30 6.00
C ASP A 146 -24.66 -7.99 4.63
N ILE A 147 -23.53 -8.31 3.98
CA ILE A 147 -23.51 -8.94 2.66
C ILE A 147 -23.40 -10.47 2.82
N GLY A 148 -22.61 -10.94 3.80
CA GLY A 148 -22.44 -12.35 4.10
C GLY A 148 -23.45 -12.87 5.11
N ASP A 149 -24.54 -13.49 4.67
CA ASP A 149 -25.56 -14.03 5.59
C ASP A 149 -25.11 -15.23 6.46
N THR A 150 -23.86 -15.71 6.30
CA THR A 150 -23.27 -16.70 7.19
C THR A 150 -21.89 -16.26 7.68
N ARG A 151 -21.60 -16.58 8.95
CA ARG A 151 -20.30 -16.41 9.60
C ARG A 151 -19.13 -17.18 8.95
N ALA A 152 -19.38 -17.85 7.82
CA ALA A 152 -18.41 -18.61 7.02
C ALA A 152 -18.20 -18.01 5.61
N GLY A 153 -18.89 -16.91 5.27
CA GLY A 153 -18.66 -16.15 4.04
C GLY A 153 -17.24 -15.60 3.97
N ARG A 154 -16.74 -15.37 2.74
CA ARG A 154 -15.46 -14.68 2.55
C ARG A 154 -15.65 -13.20 2.89
N PRO A 155 -14.76 -12.61 3.71
CA PRO A 155 -14.84 -11.18 4.02
C PRO A 155 -14.73 -10.35 2.73
N PRO A 156 -15.31 -9.15 2.68
CA PRO A 156 -15.15 -8.23 1.56
C PRO A 156 -13.67 -8.03 1.24
N GLY A 157 -13.20 -8.34 0.02
CA GLY A 157 -11.80 -8.24 -0.40
C GLY A 157 -11.57 -7.07 -1.36
N ASN A 158 -10.31 -6.79 -1.66
CA ASN A 158 -9.91 -5.87 -2.75
C ASN A 158 -10.54 -4.46 -2.67
N LEU A 159 -10.69 -3.91 -1.45
CA LEU A 159 -11.24 -2.58 -1.23
C LEU A 159 -10.41 -1.51 -1.96
N THR A 160 -10.97 -0.97 -3.04
CA THR A 160 -10.31 -0.06 -3.97
C THR A 160 -11.17 1.17 -4.21
N ALA A 161 -10.63 2.35 -3.91
CA ALA A 161 -11.29 3.62 -4.20
C ALA A 161 -11.20 3.92 -5.71
N VAL A 162 -12.33 4.23 -6.34
CA VAL A 162 -12.39 4.65 -7.76
C VAL A 162 -13.30 5.86 -7.83
N GLY A 163 -12.74 7.03 -8.14
CA GLY A 163 -13.43 8.31 -7.97
C GLY A 163 -13.98 8.46 -6.54
N ASP A 164 -15.28 8.66 -6.44
CA ASP A 164 -16.00 8.85 -5.17
C ASP A 164 -16.63 7.55 -4.61
N GLU A 165 -16.44 6.40 -5.27
CA GLU A 165 -17.01 5.11 -4.86
C GLU A 165 -15.92 4.14 -4.38
N LEU A 166 -16.32 3.20 -3.53
CA LEU A 166 -15.51 2.04 -3.17
C LEU A 166 -15.95 0.83 -4.01
N PHE A 167 -15.00 0.18 -4.67
CA PHE A 167 -15.18 -1.13 -5.29
C PHE A 167 -14.54 -2.22 -4.44
N PHE A 168 -15.17 -3.38 -4.38
CA PHE A 168 -14.68 -4.51 -3.60
C PHE A 168 -15.25 -5.83 -4.12
N SER A 169 -14.63 -6.95 -3.76
CA SER A 169 -15.21 -8.28 -3.95
C SER A 169 -15.93 -8.71 -2.69
N ALA A 170 -17.09 -9.35 -2.78
CA ALA A 170 -17.79 -9.90 -1.61
C ALA A 170 -18.64 -11.10 -2.00
N THR A 171 -18.92 -11.96 -1.01
CA THR A 171 -19.68 -13.18 -1.18
C THR A 171 -21.05 -13.09 -0.52
N ASP A 172 -22.12 -13.34 -1.29
CA ASP A 172 -23.47 -13.56 -0.77
C ASP A 172 -23.98 -14.98 -1.15
N MET A 173 -25.14 -15.37 -0.62
CA MET A 173 -25.75 -16.69 -0.91
C MET A 173 -26.27 -16.85 -2.35
N GLU A 174 -26.50 -15.76 -3.08
CA GLU A 174 -27.19 -15.79 -4.37
C GLU A 174 -26.20 -15.85 -5.54
N HIS A 175 -25.07 -15.14 -5.41
CA HIS A 175 -24.12 -14.83 -6.47
C HIS A 175 -22.71 -15.38 -6.22
N GLY A 176 -22.43 -15.96 -5.04
CA GLY A 176 -21.06 -16.34 -4.69
C GLY A 176 -20.16 -15.10 -4.59
N ASN A 177 -18.86 -15.23 -4.86
CA ASN A 177 -17.95 -14.07 -4.82
C ASN A 177 -18.05 -13.23 -6.11
N ALA A 178 -18.53 -12.00 -5.96
CA ALA A 178 -18.84 -11.11 -7.07
C ALA A 178 -18.22 -9.71 -6.87
N LEU A 179 -18.32 -8.88 -7.91
CA LEU A 179 -17.88 -7.49 -7.86
C LEU A 179 -19.01 -6.60 -7.34
N TRP A 180 -18.70 -5.80 -6.32
CA TRP A 180 -19.61 -4.85 -5.69
C TRP A 180 -19.02 -3.45 -5.70
N ARG A 181 -19.91 -2.47 -5.53
CA ARG A 181 -19.54 -1.09 -5.22
C ARG A 181 -20.37 -0.53 -4.07
N SER A 182 -19.86 0.52 -3.42
CA SER A 182 -20.54 1.23 -2.33
C SER A 182 -20.22 2.72 -2.32
N ASP A 183 -21.22 3.54 -2.02
CA ASP A 183 -21.11 4.96 -1.67
C ASP A 183 -20.98 5.20 -0.14
N GLY A 184 -20.90 4.12 0.65
CA GLY A 184 -20.93 4.15 2.10
C GLY A 184 -22.32 4.01 2.72
N THR A 185 -23.37 3.83 1.91
CA THR A 185 -24.73 3.57 2.40
C THR A 185 -25.19 2.15 2.05
N ALA A 186 -26.10 1.60 2.86
CA ALA A 186 -26.71 0.29 2.57
C ALA A 186 -27.42 0.26 1.20
N ALA A 187 -28.03 1.38 0.79
CA ALA A 187 -28.79 1.49 -0.45
C ALA A 187 -27.88 1.64 -1.69
N GLY A 188 -26.75 2.36 -1.56
CA GLY A 188 -25.74 2.50 -2.60
C GLY A 188 -24.76 1.33 -2.67
N THR A 189 -24.91 0.32 -1.80
CA THR A 189 -24.11 -0.91 -1.84
C THR A 189 -24.77 -1.94 -2.73
N ILE A 190 -24.25 -2.04 -3.97
CA ILE A 190 -24.88 -2.78 -5.06
C ILE A 190 -23.92 -3.75 -5.73
N LEU A 191 -24.48 -4.87 -6.19
CA LEU A 191 -23.79 -5.81 -7.07
C LEU A 191 -23.56 -5.13 -8.42
N VAL A 192 -22.31 -5.13 -8.88
CA VAL A 192 -21.94 -4.65 -10.22
C VAL A 192 -22.00 -5.80 -11.21
N LYS A 193 -21.34 -6.93 -10.88
CA LYS A 193 -21.30 -8.11 -11.74
C LYS A 193 -20.99 -9.37 -10.96
N ASP A 194 -21.83 -10.37 -11.15
CA ASP A 194 -21.51 -11.77 -10.91
C ASP A 194 -20.87 -12.34 -12.20
N PHE A 195 -19.60 -12.73 -12.10
CA PHE A 195 -18.87 -13.29 -13.24
C PHE A 195 -19.22 -14.75 -13.48
N TYR A 196 -19.73 -15.47 -12.48
CA TYR A 196 -20.06 -16.89 -12.60
C TYR A 196 -21.43 -17.18 -11.96
N PRO A 197 -22.54 -16.97 -12.71
CA PRO A 197 -23.88 -17.09 -12.16
C PRO A 197 -24.20 -18.45 -11.51
N GLY A 198 -24.52 -18.42 -10.21
CA GLY A 198 -25.01 -19.56 -9.44
C GLY A 198 -24.70 -19.48 -7.94
N ALA A 199 -25.56 -20.09 -7.11
CA ALA A 199 -25.50 -20.02 -5.64
C ALA A 199 -24.27 -20.69 -4.98
N VAL A 200 -23.41 -21.34 -5.77
CA VAL A 200 -22.17 -21.96 -5.30
C VAL A 200 -21.08 -21.76 -6.33
N ASP A 201 -20.01 -21.09 -5.92
CA ASP A 201 -18.74 -21.21 -6.60
C ASP A 201 -18.44 -22.71 -6.73
N PRO A 202 -18.10 -23.20 -7.93
CA PRO A 202 -17.96 -24.64 -8.15
C PRO A 202 -16.96 -25.19 -7.12
N PRO A 203 -17.24 -26.35 -6.49
CA PRO A 203 -16.30 -27.00 -5.58
C PRO A 203 -15.13 -27.54 -6.41
N ILE A 204 -14.26 -26.65 -6.90
CA ILE A 204 -13.16 -27.04 -7.76
C ILE A 204 -11.97 -27.40 -6.87
N PRO A 205 -11.39 -28.60 -7.02
CA PRO A 205 -10.14 -28.97 -6.39
C PRO A 205 -8.95 -28.34 -7.15
N VAL A 206 -8.96 -27.02 -7.39
CA VAL A 206 -7.82 -26.29 -7.98
C VAL A 206 -7.46 -25.06 -7.14
N PRO A 207 -6.16 -24.70 -7.03
CA PRO A 207 -5.69 -23.64 -6.16
C PRO A 207 -5.72 -22.24 -6.82
N LEU A 208 -6.57 -22.00 -7.84
CA LEU A 208 -6.59 -20.71 -8.55
C LEU A 208 -7.72 -19.83 -7.98
N PRO A 209 -7.49 -18.54 -7.65
CA PRO A 209 -8.55 -17.60 -7.37
C PRO A 209 -9.29 -17.31 -8.68
N ILE A 210 -10.54 -17.74 -8.76
CA ILE A 210 -11.42 -17.58 -9.93
C ILE A 210 -12.29 -16.32 -9.77
N PHE A 211 -11.97 -15.54 -8.74
CA PHE A 211 -12.75 -14.44 -8.21
C PHE A 211 -12.30 -13.12 -8.82
N PRO A 212 -13.18 -12.11 -8.83
CA PRO A 212 -12.74 -10.75 -9.10
C PRO A 212 -11.60 -10.37 -8.13
N ASP A 213 -10.42 -10.13 -8.69
CA ASP A 213 -9.17 -9.90 -7.97
C ASP A 213 -8.28 -8.87 -8.69
N HIS A 214 -7.15 -8.52 -8.10
CA HIS A 214 -6.17 -7.56 -8.64
C HIS A 214 -6.80 -6.23 -9.06
N PHE A 215 -7.64 -5.66 -8.18
CA PHE A 215 -8.34 -4.42 -8.44
C PHE A 215 -7.34 -3.27 -8.58
N THR A 216 -7.49 -2.47 -9.63
CA THR A 216 -6.67 -1.30 -9.90
C THR A 216 -7.56 -0.18 -10.39
N ALA A 217 -7.64 0.88 -9.59
CA ALA A 217 -8.29 2.12 -9.99
C ALA A 217 -7.52 2.74 -11.16
N ALA A 218 -8.28 3.25 -12.12
CA ALA A 218 -7.75 3.91 -13.30
C ALA A 218 -8.71 5.02 -13.74
N ASP A 219 -8.39 6.27 -13.42
CA ASP A 219 -9.33 7.40 -13.43
C ASP A 219 -10.66 7.03 -12.71
N ASP A 220 -11.79 7.17 -13.40
CA ASP A 220 -13.15 6.85 -12.94
C ASP A 220 -13.54 5.38 -13.24
N ARG A 221 -12.58 4.51 -13.55
CA ARG A 221 -12.80 3.09 -13.89
C ARG A 221 -12.03 2.16 -12.96
N LEU A 222 -12.50 0.93 -12.90
CA LEU A 222 -11.79 -0.16 -12.25
C LEU A 222 -11.33 -1.17 -13.31
N PHE A 223 -10.04 -1.54 -13.26
CA PHE A 223 -9.53 -2.72 -13.91
C PHE A 223 -9.39 -3.86 -12.90
N LEU A 224 -9.65 -5.09 -13.33
CA LEU A 224 -9.57 -6.27 -12.48
C LEU A 224 -9.30 -7.53 -13.29
N SER A 225 -8.82 -8.57 -12.61
CA SER A 225 -8.83 -9.94 -13.11
C SER A 225 -10.11 -10.66 -12.67
N ALA A 226 -10.76 -11.41 -13.56
CA ALA A 226 -11.87 -12.29 -13.20
C ALA A 226 -11.98 -13.46 -14.20
N TRP A 227 -12.89 -14.41 -13.97
CA TRP A 227 -13.21 -15.45 -14.95
C TRP A 227 -14.71 -15.64 -15.08
N ASP A 228 -15.21 -15.53 -16.31
CA ASP A 228 -16.66 -15.61 -16.60
C ASP A 228 -17.19 -17.03 -16.86
N GLY A 229 -16.44 -18.07 -16.48
CA GLY A 229 -16.80 -19.45 -16.78
C GLY A 229 -16.45 -19.91 -18.21
N THR A 230 -15.89 -19.02 -19.04
CA THR A 230 -15.55 -19.32 -20.44
C THR A 230 -14.08 -19.03 -20.73
N GLY A 231 -13.54 -19.56 -21.83
CA GLY A 231 -12.19 -19.21 -22.29
C GLY A 231 -11.08 -19.62 -21.30
N SER A 232 -10.06 -18.77 -21.19
CA SER A 232 -8.91 -18.99 -20.31
C SER A 232 -9.12 -18.35 -18.94
N TYR A 233 -8.59 -18.96 -17.88
CA TYR A 233 -8.57 -18.38 -16.53
C TYR A 233 -7.75 -17.08 -16.47
N GLY A 234 -8.10 -16.21 -15.51
CA GLY A 234 -7.44 -14.92 -15.31
C GLY A 234 -7.65 -14.00 -16.51
N GLN A 235 -8.87 -13.52 -16.72
CA GLN A 235 -9.19 -12.59 -17.81
C GLN A 235 -9.07 -11.16 -17.29
N LEU A 236 -8.62 -10.23 -18.14
CA LEU A 236 -8.61 -8.81 -17.80
C LEU A 236 -9.95 -8.18 -18.15
N TRP A 237 -10.51 -7.44 -17.20
CA TRP A 237 -11.77 -6.71 -17.34
C TRP A 237 -11.59 -5.24 -16.94
N VAL A 238 -12.48 -4.40 -17.46
CA VAL A 238 -12.69 -3.02 -17.01
C VAL A 238 -14.16 -2.80 -16.70
N THR A 239 -14.46 -1.90 -15.77
CA THR A 239 -15.82 -1.51 -15.41
C THR A 239 -15.91 -0.03 -15.04
N ASP A 240 -17.04 0.58 -15.36
CA ASP A 240 -17.48 1.91 -14.89
C ASP A 240 -18.39 1.82 -13.65
N GLY A 241 -18.49 0.63 -13.04
CA GLY A 241 -19.39 0.35 -11.94
C GLY A 241 -20.79 -0.10 -12.35
N THR A 242 -21.07 -0.26 -13.64
CA THR A 242 -22.34 -0.84 -14.11
C THR A 242 -22.10 -2.20 -14.77
N GLU A 243 -23.12 -3.07 -14.73
CA GLU A 243 -23.03 -4.37 -15.41
C GLU A 243 -22.74 -4.21 -16.92
N GLY A 244 -23.40 -3.23 -17.56
CA GLY A 244 -23.26 -2.94 -19.00
C GLY A 244 -21.90 -2.34 -19.38
N GLY A 245 -21.28 -1.56 -18.49
CA GLY A 245 -19.92 -1.05 -18.66
C GLY A 245 -18.83 -2.01 -18.20
N THR A 246 -19.18 -3.21 -17.71
CA THR A 246 -18.21 -4.23 -17.29
C THR A 246 -17.83 -5.15 -18.46
N VAL A 247 -16.71 -4.85 -19.11
CA VAL A 247 -16.29 -5.40 -20.40
C VAL A 247 -14.98 -6.18 -20.27
N LYS A 248 -14.91 -7.34 -20.93
CA LYS A 248 -13.69 -8.16 -21.03
C LYS A 248 -12.75 -7.53 -22.05
N LEU A 249 -11.51 -7.29 -21.65
CA LEU A 249 -10.46 -6.71 -22.49
C LEU A 249 -9.57 -7.77 -23.10
N LEU A 250 -9.22 -8.80 -22.32
CA LEU A 250 -8.26 -9.80 -22.75
C LEU A 250 -8.52 -11.16 -22.09
N GLU A 251 -8.37 -12.22 -22.88
CA GLU A 251 -8.37 -13.60 -22.39
C GLU A 251 -6.99 -14.01 -21.88
N GLY A 252 -6.95 -14.60 -20.68
CA GLY A 252 -5.78 -15.25 -20.11
C GLY A 252 -4.58 -14.33 -19.86
N LEU A 253 -4.39 -13.92 -18.61
CA LEU A 253 -3.25 -13.15 -18.11
C LEU A 253 -2.00 -14.03 -17.90
N GLY A 254 -2.14 -15.34 -18.07
CA GLY A 254 -1.05 -16.29 -17.85
C GLY A 254 -0.77 -16.52 -16.37
N GLU A 255 -1.80 -16.39 -15.52
CA GLU A 255 -1.76 -16.71 -14.09
C GLU A 255 -1.53 -18.21 -13.87
N ASP A 256 -0.27 -18.64 -13.92
CA ASP A 256 0.13 -19.95 -13.40
C ASP A 256 0.76 -19.76 -12.02
N ILE A 257 -0.04 -19.99 -10.98
CA ILE A 257 0.41 -19.91 -9.58
C ILE A 257 1.51 -20.93 -9.30
N ARG A 258 1.59 -22.02 -10.08
CA ARG A 258 2.63 -23.05 -9.89
C ARG A 258 4.02 -22.57 -10.29
N SER A 259 4.10 -21.55 -11.14
CA SER A 259 5.37 -20.89 -11.49
C SER A 259 5.61 -19.59 -10.72
N GLY A 260 4.72 -19.22 -9.78
CA GLY A 260 4.86 -18.01 -8.96
C GLY A 260 4.64 -16.71 -9.74
N HIS A 261 3.91 -16.75 -10.86
CA HIS A 261 3.55 -15.54 -11.60
C HIS A 261 2.55 -14.69 -10.81
N THR A 262 2.95 -13.46 -10.45
CA THR A 262 2.04 -12.44 -9.91
C THR A 262 1.63 -11.49 -11.03
N VAL A 263 0.34 -11.16 -11.12
CA VAL A 263 -0.14 -10.11 -12.02
C VAL A 263 -0.01 -8.78 -11.29
N SER A 264 0.64 -7.84 -11.95
CA SER A 264 0.78 -6.45 -11.55
C SER A 264 0.02 -5.61 -12.57
N LEU A 265 -0.85 -4.74 -12.06
CA LEU A 265 -1.58 -3.76 -12.85
C LEU A 265 -1.24 -2.39 -12.26
N VAL A 266 -1.04 -1.40 -13.12
CA VAL A 266 -0.89 0.00 -12.70
C VAL A 266 -1.39 0.91 -13.80
N GLU A 267 -2.10 1.97 -13.44
CA GLU A 267 -2.39 3.06 -14.36
C GLU A 267 -1.25 4.08 -14.34
N ALA A 268 -0.77 4.50 -15.52
CA ALA A 268 0.09 5.66 -15.68
C ALA A 268 -0.47 6.59 -16.78
N GLY A 269 -0.81 7.82 -16.42
CA GLY A 269 -1.66 8.67 -17.26
C GLY A 269 -3.01 7.98 -17.49
N ASP A 270 -3.48 7.94 -18.73
CA ASP A 270 -4.78 7.31 -19.07
C ASP A 270 -4.61 5.86 -19.57
N THR A 271 -3.47 5.22 -19.25
CA THR A 271 -3.08 3.91 -19.78
C THR A 271 -2.83 2.92 -18.66
N LEU A 272 -3.53 1.79 -18.71
CA LEU A 272 -3.23 0.64 -17.87
C LEU A 272 -1.99 -0.08 -18.42
N PHE A 273 -1.01 -0.35 -17.56
CA PHE A 273 0.11 -1.24 -17.80
C PHE A 273 -0.02 -2.50 -16.97
N PHE A 274 0.29 -3.64 -17.56
CA PHE A 274 0.28 -4.92 -16.85
C PHE A 274 1.27 -5.92 -17.44
N ASN A 275 1.69 -6.88 -16.62
CA ASN A 275 2.48 -8.01 -17.09
C ASN A 275 1.56 -9.16 -17.53
N ARG A 276 1.92 -9.83 -18.62
CA ARG A 276 1.25 -11.04 -19.11
C ARG A 276 2.29 -12.02 -19.62
N GLY A 277 2.42 -13.15 -18.94
CA GLY A 277 3.59 -14.01 -19.13
C GLY A 277 4.87 -13.19 -18.91
N PRO A 278 5.91 -13.31 -19.75
CA PRO A 278 7.14 -12.52 -19.60
C PRO A 278 7.00 -11.07 -20.13
N ASN A 279 5.84 -10.67 -20.64
CA ASN A 279 5.73 -9.49 -21.49
C ASN A 279 5.09 -8.30 -20.80
N LEU A 280 5.46 -7.10 -21.25
CA LEU A 280 4.79 -5.85 -20.89
C LEU A 280 3.66 -5.57 -21.88
N TRP A 281 2.47 -5.34 -21.36
CA TRP A 281 1.27 -5.00 -22.11
C TRP A 281 0.68 -3.67 -21.62
N LYS A 282 -0.18 -3.10 -22.45
CA LYS A 282 -0.97 -1.93 -22.08
C LYS A 282 -2.42 -2.04 -22.55
N SER A 283 -3.29 -1.21 -21.98
CA SER A 283 -4.68 -1.03 -22.41
C SER A 283 -5.14 0.41 -22.22
N ASP A 284 -5.97 0.90 -23.13
CA ASP A 284 -6.77 2.13 -22.98
C ASP A 284 -8.16 1.86 -22.37
N GLY A 285 -8.43 0.60 -21.99
CA GLY A 285 -9.73 0.11 -21.54
C GLY A 285 -10.65 -0.35 -22.67
N THR A 286 -10.13 -0.56 -23.87
CA THR A 286 -10.83 -1.25 -24.96
C THR A 286 -10.12 -2.55 -25.35
N PRO A 287 -10.83 -3.56 -25.87
CA PRO A 287 -10.19 -4.77 -26.38
C PRO A 287 -9.17 -4.47 -27.49
N GLU A 288 -9.47 -3.53 -28.39
CA GLU A 288 -8.59 -3.15 -29.50
C GLU A 288 -7.32 -2.40 -29.04
N GLY A 289 -7.44 -1.56 -28.01
CA GLY A 289 -6.31 -0.85 -27.41
C GLY A 289 -5.52 -1.69 -26.40
N THR A 290 -5.94 -2.94 -26.15
CA THR A 290 -5.22 -3.87 -25.27
C THR A 290 -4.16 -4.64 -26.06
N VAL A 291 -2.92 -4.14 -26.02
CA VAL A 291 -1.85 -4.56 -26.93
C VAL A 291 -0.51 -4.81 -26.22
N LEU A 292 0.31 -5.66 -26.83
CA LEU A 292 1.68 -5.91 -26.42
C LEU A 292 2.52 -4.63 -26.59
N VAL A 293 3.26 -4.25 -25.54
CA VAL A 293 4.24 -3.16 -25.60
C VAL A 293 5.62 -3.70 -25.89
N LYS A 294 6.04 -4.75 -25.17
CA LYS A 294 7.36 -5.36 -25.34
C LYS A 294 7.35 -6.85 -25.04
N ASP A 295 7.95 -7.60 -25.95
CA ASP A 295 8.24 -9.02 -25.78
C ASP A 295 9.59 -9.19 -25.06
N PHE A 296 9.57 -9.87 -23.91
CA PHE A 296 10.77 -10.38 -23.26
C PHE A 296 10.73 -11.90 -23.49
N PRO A 297 11.66 -12.48 -24.27
CA PRO A 297 11.63 -13.90 -24.58
C PRO A 297 11.53 -14.76 -23.31
N SER A 298 11.10 -16.02 -23.39
CA SER A 298 10.87 -16.85 -22.19
C SER A 298 12.09 -17.65 -21.70
N THR A 299 13.22 -17.61 -22.41
CA THR A 299 14.41 -18.39 -22.06
C THR A 299 15.28 -17.67 -21.03
N GLY A 300 14.96 -17.86 -19.75
CA GLY A 300 15.81 -17.42 -18.63
C GLY A 300 15.55 -16.00 -18.13
N PHE A 301 14.39 -15.43 -18.44
CA PHE A 301 14.01 -14.08 -18.04
C PHE A 301 12.88 -14.09 -17.03
N SER A 302 12.85 -13.05 -16.21
CA SER A 302 11.78 -12.80 -15.25
C SER A 302 10.65 -12.00 -15.86
N VAL A 303 9.45 -12.27 -15.39
CA VAL A 303 8.26 -11.45 -15.67
C VAL A 303 8.46 -10.04 -15.12
N PRO A 304 8.21 -8.97 -15.91
CA PRO A 304 8.13 -7.60 -15.43
C PRO A 304 7.25 -7.53 -14.18
N ASN A 305 7.75 -6.94 -13.10
CA ASN A 305 7.03 -6.83 -11.83
C ASN A 305 7.37 -5.52 -11.10
N GLN A 306 6.77 -5.31 -9.92
CA GLN A 306 6.94 -4.09 -9.12
C GLN A 306 6.61 -2.82 -9.92
N PHE A 307 5.45 -2.84 -10.56
CA PHE A 307 5.01 -1.72 -11.39
C PHE A 307 4.71 -0.50 -10.52
N LEU A 308 5.22 0.65 -10.94
CA LEU A 308 4.93 1.94 -10.31
C LEU A 308 4.77 3.00 -11.41
N ALA A 309 3.70 3.78 -11.32
CA ALA A 309 3.47 4.90 -12.20
C ALA A 309 4.33 6.10 -11.81
N VAL A 310 4.94 6.75 -12.80
CA VAL A 310 5.69 7.99 -12.66
C VAL A 310 5.26 8.92 -13.79
N GLY A 311 4.23 9.73 -13.52
CA GLY A 311 3.57 10.53 -14.56
C GLY A 311 2.82 9.64 -15.55
N ASP A 312 3.10 9.78 -16.83
CA ASP A 312 2.54 9.00 -17.95
C ASP A 312 3.33 7.72 -18.27
N LYS A 313 4.31 7.37 -17.43
CA LYS A 313 5.20 6.22 -17.62
C LYS A 313 5.05 5.22 -16.50
N VAL A 314 5.37 3.97 -16.82
CA VAL A 314 5.55 2.91 -15.82
C VAL A 314 7.03 2.61 -15.65
N VAL A 315 7.45 2.47 -14.39
CA VAL A 315 8.72 1.83 -14.04
C VAL A 315 8.46 0.46 -13.47
N PHE A 316 9.39 -0.46 -13.71
CA PHE A 316 9.26 -1.84 -13.29
C PHE A 316 10.63 -2.53 -13.23
N ASN A 317 10.68 -3.65 -12.55
CA ASN A 317 11.85 -4.51 -12.50
C ASN A 317 11.73 -5.60 -13.57
N ALA A 318 12.77 -5.78 -14.38
CA ALA A 318 12.84 -6.84 -15.38
C ALA A 318 14.29 -7.19 -15.69
N SER A 319 14.49 -8.36 -16.30
CA SER A 319 15.82 -8.87 -16.62
C SER A 319 16.06 -9.19 -18.07
N THR A 320 17.33 -9.09 -18.48
CA THR A 320 17.83 -9.61 -19.75
C THR A 320 19.07 -10.47 -19.52
N GLN A 321 19.54 -11.12 -20.58
CA GLN A 321 20.68 -12.03 -20.49
C GLN A 321 21.96 -11.22 -20.27
N GLN A 322 21.94 -9.96 -20.70
CA GLN A 322 23.06 -9.06 -20.66
C GLN A 322 23.12 -8.27 -19.33
N ASN A 323 21.97 -8.03 -18.68
CA ASN A 323 21.87 -7.03 -17.61
C ASN A 323 21.29 -7.55 -16.28
N GLY A 324 20.92 -8.84 -16.16
CA GLY A 324 20.20 -9.33 -14.97
C GLY A 324 18.99 -8.44 -14.61
N PHE A 325 18.53 -8.43 -13.35
CA PHE A 325 17.41 -7.60 -12.91
C PHE A 325 17.83 -6.15 -12.67
N GLU A 326 17.22 -5.24 -13.44
CA GLU A 326 17.49 -3.81 -13.42
C GLU A 326 16.20 -3.00 -13.45
N LEU A 327 16.32 -1.70 -13.22
CA LEU A 327 15.19 -0.78 -13.34
C LEU A 327 14.89 -0.46 -14.81
N TRP A 328 13.68 -0.75 -15.25
CA TRP A 328 13.15 -0.42 -16.57
C TRP A 328 12.14 0.71 -16.49
N ILE A 329 11.98 1.42 -17.60
CA ILE A 329 10.94 2.41 -17.82
C ILE A 329 10.25 2.16 -19.16
N SER A 330 8.96 2.48 -19.25
CA SER A 330 8.18 2.46 -20.48
C SER A 330 7.24 3.66 -20.57
N ASP A 331 7.12 4.23 -21.76
CA ASP A 331 6.08 5.20 -22.15
C ASP A 331 4.91 4.54 -22.90
N GLY A 332 4.81 3.21 -22.87
CA GLY A 332 3.81 2.46 -23.63
C GLY A 332 4.16 2.21 -25.08
N THR A 333 5.39 2.50 -25.52
CA THR A 333 5.91 2.11 -26.83
C THR A 333 7.10 1.15 -26.69
N GLU A 334 7.33 0.30 -27.70
CA GLU A 334 8.47 -0.62 -27.70
C GLU A 334 9.82 0.13 -27.63
N GLN A 335 9.92 1.26 -28.33
CA GLN A 335 11.13 2.10 -28.39
C GLN A 335 11.38 2.83 -27.07
N GLY A 336 10.33 3.33 -26.42
CA GLY A 336 10.43 3.96 -25.11
C GLY A 336 10.57 2.97 -23.95
N THR A 337 10.51 1.66 -24.21
CA THR A 337 10.69 0.62 -23.20
C THR A 337 12.13 0.14 -23.11
N HIS A 338 12.87 0.58 -22.10
CA HIS A 338 14.31 0.34 -21.97
C HIS A 338 14.78 0.33 -20.50
N ILE A 339 15.98 -0.22 -20.28
CA ILE A 339 16.69 -0.12 -18.99
C ILE A 339 17.02 1.35 -18.75
N VAL A 340 16.71 1.86 -17.56
CA VAL A 340 17.03 3.25 -17.20
C VAL A 340 18.54 3.43 -17.07
N LYS A 341 19.20 2.48 -16.40
CA LYS A 341 20.65 2.36 -16.25
C LYS A 341 21.01 0.92 -15.85
N ASP A 342 22.12 0.40 -16.36
CA ASP A 342 22.74 -0.85 -15.90
C ASP A 342 23.43 -0.58 -14.55
N ILE A 343 22.67 -0.65 -13.45
CA ILE A 343 23.18 -0.25 -12.13
C ILE A 343 24.16 -1.30 -11.61
N ALA A 344 23.83 -2.58 -11.72
CA ALA A 344 24.74 -3.68 -11.46
C ALA A 344 25.37 -4.16 -12.79
N PRO A 345 26.63 -3.80 -13.09
CA PRO A 345 27.13 -3.95 -14.46
C PRO A 345 27.14 -5.40 -14.97
N GLY A 346 26.71 -5.57 -16.22
CA GLY A 346 26.68 -6.87 -16.89
C GLY A 346 25.58 -7.79 -16.35
N GLY A 347 25.80 -9.11 -16.33
CA GLY A 347 24.77 -10.07 -15.92
C GLY A 347 24.43 -10.08 -14.42
N ALA A 348 24.92 -9.12 -13.64
CA ALA A 348 24.59 -8.96 -12.23
C ALA A 348 23.17 -8.38 -12.09
N SER A 349 22.64 -8.29 -10.86
CA SER A 349 21.29 -7.76 -10.63
C SER A 349 21.34 -6.72 -9.53
N ALA A 350 20.72 -5.56 -9.77
CA ALA A 350 20.79 -4.42 -8.87
C ALA A 350 19.89 -4.51 -7.64
N ALA A 351 19.19 -5.63 -7.43
CA ALA A 351 18.30 -5.84 -6.28
C ALA A 351 17.33 -4.67 -6.04
N ILE A 352 16.68 -4.20 -7.11
CA ILE A 352 15.76 -3.06 -7.08
C ILE A 352 14.66 -3.28 -6.03
N GLY A 353 14.44 -2.28 -5.17
CA GLY A 353 13.39 -2.30 -4.15
C GLY A 353 12.95 -0.90 -3.73
N ASN A 354 11.93 -0.83 -2.87
CA ASN A 354 11.41 0.42 -2.27
C ASN A 354 11.15 1.54 -3.28
N LEU A 355 10.55 1.21 -4.44
CA LEU A 355 10.17 2.19 -5.44
C LEU A 355 9.19 3.19 -4.82
N THR A 356 9.58 4.46 -4.74
CA THR A 356 8.82 5.53 -4.06
C THR A 356 8.84 6.79 -4.91
N VAL A 357 7.67 7.38 -5.17
CA VAL A 357 7.59 8.70 -5.81
C VAL A 357 7.47 9.77 -4.74
N ALA A 358 8.33 10.78 -4.82
CA ALA A 358 8.22 12.00 -4.02
C ALA A 358 8.54 13.20 -4.92
N ASP A 359 7.65 14.20 -4.95
CA ASP A 359 7.77 15.39 -5.80
C ASP A 359 8.09 15.04 -7.28
N HIS A 360 7.30 14.14 -7.88
CA HIS A 360 7.45 13.67 -9.27
C HIS A 360 8.81 13.02 -9.61
N ARG A 361 9.64 12.68 -8.61
CA ARG A 361 10.92 12.01 -8.79
C ARG A 361 10.84 10.61 -8.20
N LEU A 362 11.42 9.64 -8.92
CA LEU A 362 11.50 8.27 -8.45
C LEU A 362 12.73 8.08 -7.58
N PHE A 363 12.52 7.54 -6.39
CA PHE A 363 13.53 7.06 -5.46
C PHE A 363 13.38 5.55 -5.27
N PHE A 364 14.49 4.86 -5.06
CA PHE A 364 14.51 3.41 -4.94
C PHE A 364 15.81 2.94 -4.29
N THR A 365 15.82 1.70 -3.80
CA THR A 365 17.03 1.05 -3.32
C THR A 365 17.62 0.15 -4.39
N ALA A 366 18.95 0.16 -4.54
CA ALA A 366 19.67 -0.69 -5.49
C ALA A 366 21.14 -0.91 -5.08
N ASP A 367 21.70 -2.04 -5.51
CA ASP A 367 23.09 -2.45 -5.31
C ASP A 367 23.88 -2.39 -6.63
N ASP A 368 24.92 -1.55 -6.69
CA ASP A 368 25.78 -1.43 -7.88
C ASP A 368 26.98 -2.38 -7.88
N THR A 369 26.98 -3.37 -6.99
CA THR A 369 28.06 -4.35 -6.72
C THR A 369 29.33 -3.76 -6.09
N VAL A 370 29.37 -2.43 -5.86
CA VAL A 370 30.53 -1.72 -5.32
C VAL A 370 30.23 -1.15 -3.94
N HIS A 371 29.09 -0.49 -3.78
CA HIS A 371 28.68 0.19 -2.56
C HIS A 371 27.70 -0.64 -1.72
N GLY A 372 27.25 -1.78 -2.23
CA GLY A 372 26.13 -2.53 -1.66
C GLY A 372 24.80 -1.81 -1.88
N ASN A 373 23.75 -2.27 -1.20
CA ASN A 373 22.45 -1.62 -1.26
C ASN A 373 22.53 -0.15 -0.81
N ALA A 374 22.07 0.76 -1.67
CA ALA A 374 22.10 2.20 -1.50
C ALA A 374 20.80 2.86 -1.96
N LEU A 375 20.59 4.13 -1.60
CA LEU A 375 19.43 4.90 -2.04
C LEU A 375 19.78 5.58 -3.37
N TRP A 376 18.93 5.42 -4.37
CA TRP A 376 19.07 5.96 -5.71
C TRP A 376 17.90 6.86 -6.06
N ARG A 377 18.12 7.69 -7.07
CA ARG A 377 17.06 8.45 -7.73
C ARG A 377 17.24 8.44 -9.24
N THR A 378 16.16 8.68 -9.96
CA THR A 378 16.16 8.82 -11.41
C THR A 378 15.10 9.82 -11.89
N ASP A 379 15.37 10.43 -13.04
CA ASP A 379 14.41 11.18 -13.86
C ASP A 379 13.92 10.37 -15.08
N GLY A 380 14.24 9.07 -15.12
CA GLY A 380 13.98 8.17 -16.24
C GLY A 380 15.10 8.13 -17.28
N THR A 381 16.20 8.86 -17.10
CA THR A 381 17.37 8.82 -17.99
C THR A 381 18.60 8.23 -17.30
N GLU A 382 19.52 7.66 -18.08
CA GLU A 382 20.79 7.14 -17.55
C GLU A 382 21.61 8.21 -16.81
N ALA A 383 21.68 9.43 -17.38
CA ALA A 383 22.42 10.56 -16.82
C ALA A 383 21.80 11.10 -15.51
N GLY A 384 20.47 11.09 -15.41
CA GLY A 384 19.75 11.47 -14.20
C GLY A 384 19.74 10.38 -13.12
N THR A 385 20.16 9.16 -13.45
CA THR A 385 20.15 8.01 -12.55
C THR A 385 21.43 7.90 -11.73
N ARG A 386 21.31 8.19 -10.43
CA ARG A 386 22.45 8.27 -9.52
C ARG A 386 22.07 7.98 -8.07
N MET A 387 23.05 7.50 -7.33
CA MET A 387 22.98 7.36 -5.88
C MET A 387 22.71 8.71 -5.20
N VAL A 388 21.87 8.69 -4.17
CA VAL A 388 21.56 9.83 -3.32
C VAL A 388 22.66 9.95 -2.26
N THR A 389 23.18 11.17 -2.13
CA THR A 389 24.14 11.54 -1.08
C THR A 389 23.67 12.82 -0.39
N ASP A 390 24.07 13.02 0.87
CA ASP A 390 23.77 14.26 1.58
C ASP A 390 24.59 15.39 0.98
N LYS A 391 23.92 16.37 0.38
CA LYS A 391 24.61 17.52 -0.21
C LYS A 391 25.40 18.35 0.80
N THR A 392 25.13 18.21 2.11
CA THR A 392 25.90 18.90 3.15
C THR A 392 27.12 18.11 3.63
N ASN A 393 27.23 16.82 3.28
CA ASN A 393 28.23 15.88 3.80
C ASN A 393 28.30 15.86 5.35
N ARG A 394 27.18 16.13 6.04
CA ARG A 394 27.09 16.13 7.50
C ARG A 394 26.47 14.84 8.04
N THR A 395 25.72 14.13 7.20
CA THR A 395 25.05 12.89 7.57
C THR A 395 25.58 11.75 6.70
N THR A 396 25.91 10.62 7.34
CA THR A 396 26.40 9.41 6.67
C THR A 396 25.47 8.25 7.01
N TRP A 397 25.06 7.49 6.00
CA TRP A 397 24.26 6.30 6.17
C TRP A 397 24.64 5.25 5.12
N THR A 398 24.29 3.99 5.38
CA THR A 398 24.44 2.86 4.46
C THR A 398 23.24 1.92 4.58
N GLN A 399 23.06 1.00 3.63
CA GLN A 399 22.05 -0.05 3.71
C GLN A 399 20.63 0.46 4.02
N PRO A 400 20.06 1.33 3.17
CA PRO A 400 18.66 1.72 3.34
C PRO A 400 17.76 0.48 3.25
N THR A 401 16.83 0.34 4.18
CA THR A 401 15.97 -0.85 4.31
C THR A 401 14.51 -0.59 3.97
N SER A 402 14.03 0.63 4.17
CA SER A 402 12.68 1.05 3.78
C SER A 402 12.69 2.50 3.35
N VAL A 403 11.80 2.85 2.42
CA VAL A 403 11.65 4.20 1.88
C VAL A 403 10.17 4.47 1.69
N ASP A 404 9.72 5.65 2.11
CA ASP A 404 8.34 6.10 1.98
C ASP A 404 8.31 7.64 1.90
N ALA A 405 7.18 8.24 1.54
CA ALA A 405 7.07 9.67 1.27
C ALA A 405 5.85 10.32 1.91
N VAL A 406 6.02 11.56 2.40
CA VAL A 406 4.91 12.44 2.79
C VAL A 406 5.11 13.78 2.10
N GLY A 407 4.28 14.06 1.11
CA GLY A 407 4.40 15.27 0.28
C GLY A 407 5.72 15.29 -0.50
N ASP A 408 6.52 16.32 -0.28
CA ASP A 408 7.84 16.55 -0.92
C ASP A 408 9.03 16.00 -0.10
N GLN A 409 8.74 15.30 1.01
CA GLN A 409 9.75 14.72 1.88
C GLN A 409 9.78 13.21 1.71
N LEU A 410 10.98 12.68 1.51
CA LEU A 410 11.24 11.26 1.53
C LEU A 410 11.75 10.87 2.93
N TYR A 411 11.20 9.82 3.51
CA TYR A 411 11.64 9.23 4.76
C TYR A 411 12.21 7.85 4.48
N PHE A 412 13.31 7.51 5.12
CA PHE A 412 13.92 6.20 4.92
C PHE A 412 14.66 5.74 6.17
N SER A 413 14.66 4.43 6.38
CA SER A 413 15.49 3.80 7.40
C SER A 413 16.80 3.32 6.82
N ALA A 414 17.90 3.52 7.53
CA ALA A 414 19.23 3.08 7.12
C ALA A 414 20.13 2.81 8.33
N THR A 415 21.33 2.27 8.08
CA THR A 415 22.39 2.14 9.07
C THR A 415 23.15 3.46 9.19
N ASP A 416 23.22 4.03 10.38
CA ASP A 416 24.04 5.20 10.71
C ASP A 416 25.43 4.79 11.25
N SER A 417 26.21 5.74 11.77
CA SER A 417 27.55 5.46 12.33
C SER A 417 27.57 4.64 13.63
N THR A 418 26.39 4.40 14.23
CA THR A 418 26.18 3.84 15.56
C THR A 418 25.24 2.63 15.57
N GLN A 419 24.27 2.53 14.67
CA GLN A 419 23.22 1.49 14.67
C GLN A 419 22.56 1.26 13.30
N ALA A 420 21.91 0.09 13.16
CA ALA A 420 21.00 -0.19 12.06
C ALA A 420 19.58 0.30 12.37
N GLY A 421 18.86 0.79 11.35
CA GLY A 421 17.44 1.17 11.48
C GLY A 421 17.19 2.62 11.93
N ALA A 422 18.19 3.49 11.85
CA ALA A 422 18.04 4.92 12.08
C ALA A 422 17.12 5.55 11.02
N LEU A 423 16.29 6.51 11.44
CA LEU A 423 15.34 7.18 10.57
C LEU A 423 15.92 8.50 10.03
N PHE A 424 15.84 8.66 8.72
CA PHE A 424 16.29 9.84 8.01
C PHE A 424 15.15 10.48 7.24
N ARG A 425 15.30 11.78 6.97
CA ARG A 425 14.47 12.53 6.04
C ARG A 425 15.33 13.20 5.00
N LEU A 426 14.97 13.03 3.74
CA LEU A 426 15.52 13.73 2.59
C LEU A 426 14.52 14.77 2.12
N ASP A 427 14.96 16.02 2.09
CA ASP A 427 14.28 17.09 1.37
C ASP A 427 14.60 16.95 -0.12
N VAL A 428 13.60 16.61 -0.92
CA VAL A 428 13.78 16.13 -2.31
C VAL A 428 14.37 17.21 -3.22
N ASP A 429 14.04 18.48 -2.99
CA ASP A 429 14.55 19.63 -3.76
C ASP A 429 15.98 20.01 -3.38
N SER A 430 16.19 20.30 -2.10
CA SER A 430 17.49 20.73 -1.62
C SER A 430 18.50 19.59 -1.66
N GLY A 431 18.08 18.34 -1.58
CA GLY A 431 18.93 17.15 -1.46
C GLY A 431 19.63 17.06 -0.10
N VAL A 432 19.14 17.81 0.89
CA VAL A 432 19.66 17.77 2.26
C VAL A 432 19.05 16.57 2.96
N VAL A 433 19.90 15.70 3.49
CA VAL A 433 19.47 14.61 4.36
C VAL A 433 19.63 15.04 5.81
N ARG A 434 18.63 14.76 6.62
CA ARG A 434 18.66 14.95 8.06
C ARG A 434 18.38 13.62 8.73
N GLU A 435 19.21 13.31 9.68
CA GLU A 435 18.99 12.23 10.62
C GLU A 435 17.98 12.70 11.68
N LEU A 436 16.86 11.98 11.80
CA LEU A 436 15.78 12.32 12.73
C LEU A 436 15.93 11.60 14.06
N ALA A 437 16.53 10.40 14.05
CA ALA A 437 16.76 9.58 15.22
C ALA A 437 18.06 8.77 15.04
N SER A 438 19.16 9.31 15.57
CA SER A 438 20.52 8.73 15.50
C SER A 438 20.96 7.94 16.74
N SER A 439 20.09 7.85 17.75
CA SER A 439 20.46 7.37 19.09
C SER A 439 19.27 7.05 20.03
N GLN A 440 18.09 6.72 19.50
CA GLN A 440 16.86 6.50 20.28
C GLN A 440 16.24 5.11 20.03
N PRO A 441 15.55 4.54 21.03
CA PRO A 441 15.52 3.11 21.37
C PRO A 441 14.54 2.29 20.54
N PHE A 442 14.20 2.75 19.33
CA PHE A 442 13.16 2.10 18.55
C PHE A 442 13.64 1.43 17.27
N THR A 443 13.04 0.29 16.96
CA THR A 443 13.16 -0.41 15.69
C THR A 443 11.87 -0.26 14.91
N LEU A 444 11.97 -0.13 13.58
CA LEU A 444 10.78 -0.18 12.75
C LEU A 444 10.20 -1.60 12.71
N PRO A 445 8.88 -1.73 12.45
CA PRO A 445 8.24 -3.03 12.23
C PRO A 445 8.90 -3.82 11.09
N SER A 446 8.76 -5.14 11.12
CA SER A 446 9.34 -6.05 10.11
C SER A 446 8.83 -5.81 8.70
N GLY A 447 7.65 -5.20 8.54
CA GLY A 447 7.07 -4.80 7.26
C GLY A 447 7.70 -3.56 6.62
N GLY A 448 8.65 -2.90 7.30
CA GLY A 448 9.27 -1.66 6.86
C GLY A 448 8.55 -0.41 7.38
N LEU A 449 9.06 0.76 7.01
CA LEU A 449 8.45 2.05 7.33
C LEU A 449 7.15 2.24 6.53
N GLN A 450 6.05 2.47 7.26
CA GLN A 450 4.85 3.11 6.72
C GLN A 450 4.67 4.44 7.45
N ILE A 451 4.73 5.54 6.73
CA ILE A 451 4.62 6.90 7.30
C ILE A 451 3.55 7.69 6.54
N VAL A 452 2.64 8.30 7.28
CA VAL A 452 1.51 9.06 6.71
C VAL A 452 1.45 10.47 7.28
N GLY A 453 0.99 11.42 6.48
CA GLY A 453 0.79 12.80 6.90
C GLY A 453 -0.40 13.00 7.83
N VAL A 454 -0.37 14.07 8.64
CA VAL A 454 -1.45 14.45 9.58
C VAL A 454 -1.72 15.96 9.66
#